data_AF-A0A438H8T3-F1
#
_entry.id   AF-A0A438H8T3-F1
#
_cell.length_a   1.000
_cell.length_b   1.000
_cell.length_c   1.000
_cell.angle_alpha   90.00
_cell.angle_beta   90.00
_cell.angle_gamma   90.00
#
_symmetry.space_group_name_H-M   'P 1'
#
loop_
_entity.id
_entity.type
_entity.pdbx_description
1 polymer ?
#
loop_
_entity_poly.entity_id
_entity_poly.type
_entity_poly.pdbx_seq_one_letter_code
_entity_poly.pdbx_strand_id
1 'polypeptide(L)'
;MVVTPSKCVLGCDRVDTMPPRRPAFSQNSQANDDIPLPFEALPPMSIEGSSSFDDFMKLGPPYFFGTLDPTEVEAWIMKIEKFFDVIDCSEEKKASYAAFMLHKEADHCWRMTKRLLEDQRPIV
;
A
#
# COMPACT_ATOMS: atom_id res chain seq x y z
N MET A 1 44.67 -13.98 20.41
CA MET A 1 44.77 -12.65 19.77
C MET A 1 44.05 -11.66 20.66
N VAL A 2 44.78 -10.70 21.24
CA VAL A 2 44.19 -9.56 21.93
C VAL A 2 45.15 -8.40 21.74
N VAL A 3 44.71 -7.34 21.05
CA VAL A 3 45.00 -5.91 21.30
C VAL A 3 44.07 -5.09 20.39
N THR A 4 43.19 -4.28 20.97
CA THR A 4 42.55 -3.08 20.37
C THR A 4 43.36 -1.83 20.77
N PRO A 5 43.00 -0.58 20.41
CA PRO A 5 42.45 0.03 19.17
C PRO A 5 43.37 1.21 18.70
N SER A 6 43.08 1.94 17.60
CA SER A 6 43.46 3.37 17.43
C SER A 6 42.91 4.02 16.15
N LYS A 7 42.45 5.28 16.29
CA LYS A 7 41.93 6.21 15.28
C LYS A 7 43.03 7.19 14.83
N CYS A 8 43.14 7.52 13.54
CA CYS A 8 43.79 8.72 12.98
C CYS A 8 42.96 9.13 11.74
N VAL A 9 42.19 10.23 11.64
CA VAL A 9 42.43 11.70 11.64
C VAL A 9 43.35 12.21 10.51
N LEU A 10 42.69 12.85 9.52
CA LEU A 10 43.05 13.97 8.63
C LEU A 10 44.48 14.16 8.10
N GLY A 11 44.57 14.52 6.81
CA GLY A 11 45.61 15.44 6.33
C GLY A 11 45.74 15.60 4.81
N CYS A 12 45.14 16.69 4.30
CA CYS A 12 45.69 17.71 3.36
C CYS A 12 46.30 17.28 2.00
N ASP A 13 45.74 17.69 0.85
CA ASP A 13 45.78 19.02 0.18
C ASP A 13 46.82 19.04 -0.95
N ARG A 14 46.37 19.11 -2.22
CA ARG A 14 47.18 19.55 -3.38
C ARG A 14 46.28 20.17 -4.45
N VAL A 15 46.34 21.50 -4.56
CA VAL A 15 45.92 22.31 -5.71
C VAL A 15 46.83 22.06 -6.93
N ASP A 16 46.27 21.94 -8.13
CA ASP A 16 46.97 22.29 -9.39
C ASP A 16 45.97 22.64 -10.51
N THR A 17 46.45 23.36 -11.52
CA THR A 17 45.78 24.37 -12.34
C THR A 17 45.37 23.83 -13.74
N MET A 18 44.38 24.47 -14.37
CA MET A 18 43.59 24.07 -15.57
C MET A 18 44.32 23.82 -16.91
N PRO A 19 43.65 23.17 -17.88
CA PRO A 19 43.76 23.53 -19.30
C PRO A 19 42.41 24.05 -19.88
N PRO A 20 42.41 24.90 -20.92
CA PRO A 20 41.19 25.49 -21.49
C PRO A 20 40.52 24.53 -22.48
N ARG A 21 39.19 24.54 -22.57
CA ARG A 21 38.45 23.92 -23.68
C ARG A 21 37.50 24.92 -24.35
N ARG A 22 37.57 24.93 -25.68
CA ARG A 22 36.99 25.84 -26.68
C ARG A 22 35.46 26.01 -26.59
N PRO A 23 34.91 27.12 -27.09
CA PRO A 23 33.48 27.30 -27.29
C PRO A 23 33.03 26.55 -28.56
N ALA A 24 31.92 25.82 -28.47
CA ALA A 24 31.18 25.34 -29.64
C ALA A 24 29.82 26.04 -29.65
N PHE A 25 29.67 26.99 -30.56
CA PHE A 25 28.37 27.51 -30.96
C PHE A 25 27.71 26.42 -31.81
N SER A 26 26.55 25.92 -31.38
CA SER A 26 25.63 25.24 -32.28
C SER A 26 24.22 25.65 -31.89
N GLN A 27 23.67 26.55 -32.71
CA GLN A 27 22.29 26.98 -32.66
C GLN A 27 21.37 25.76 -32.86
N ASN A 28 20.37 25.60 -32.00
CA ASN A 28 19.13 24.99 -32.43
C ASN A 28 17.97 25.81 -31.87
N SER A 29 17.53 26.76 -32.68
CA SER A 29 16.22 27.38 -32.57
C SER A 29 15.19 26.41 -33.11
N GLN A 30 14.27 25.93 -32.28
CA GLN A 30 12.90 25.73 -32.75
C GLN A 30 11.96 25.92 -31.56
N ALA A 31 11.17 26.97 -31.68
CA ALA A 31 10.04 27.29 -30.82
C ALA A 31 9.14 26.07 -30.64
N ASN A 32 8.77 25.79 -29.39
CA ASN A 32 7.52 25.11 -29.07
C ASN A 32 6.82 25.98 -28.03
N ASP A 33 5.57 26.24 -28.31
CA ASP A 33 4.79 27.41 -27.96
C ASP A 33 4.59 27.69 -26.46
N ASP A 34 4.57 28.98 -26.13
CA ASP A 34 3.99 29.53 -24.92
C ASP A 34 2.50 29.16 -24.83
N ILE A 35 2.16 28.19 -23.97
CA ILE A 35 0.99 28.31 -23.10
C ILE A 35 1.43 27.87 -21.70
N PRO A 36 1.64 28.79 -20.73
CA PRO A 36 1.59 28.40 -19.34
C PRO A 36 0.11 28.14 -19.03
N LEU A 37 -0.28 26.87 -18.88
CA LEU A 37 -1.62 26.55 -18.39
C LEU A 37 -1.85 27.25 -17.04
N PRO A 38 -2.88 28.08 -16.88
CA PRO A 38 -3.36 28.51 -15.58
C PRO A 38 -4.46 27.55 -15.13
N PHE A 39 -4.15 26.25 -14.99
CA PHE A 39 -5.15 25.29 -14.50
C PHE A 39 -4.53 24.03 -13.89
N GLU A 40 -3.76 24.19 -12.83
CA GLU A 40 -3.58 23.09 -11.87
C GLU A 40 -3.20 23.63 -10.49
N ALA A 41 -4.09 24.45 -9.92
CA ALA A 41 -4.03 24.84 -8.52
C ALA A 41 -4.96 23.98 -7.65
N LEU A 42 -5.12 22.69 -8.00
CA LEU A 42 -5.64 21.70 -7.08
C LEU A 42 -4.51 20.70 -6.84
N PRO A 43 -4.18 20.38 -5.58
CA PRO A 43 -3.31 19.24 -5.34
C PRO A 43 -3.95 18.03 -6.04
N PRO A 44 -3.17 17.12 -6.65
CA PRO A 44 -3.72 15.82 -7.00
C PRO A 44 -4.33 15.31 -5.69
N MET A 45 -5.64 15.06 -5.70
CA MET A 45 -6.29 14.35 -4.60
C MET A 45 -5.70 12.95 -4.68
N SER A 46 -4.49 12.79 -4.13
CA SER A 46 -3.78 11.55 -3.99
C SER A 46 -4.51 10.76 -2.92
N ILE A 47 -5.71 10.30 -3.25
CA ILE A 47 -6.35 9.19 -2.56
C ILE A 47 -6.29 8.03 -3.54
N GLU A 48 -5.06 7.68 -3.94
CA GLU A 48 -4.75 6.28 -4.17
C GLU A 48 -4.20 5.73 -2.85
N GLY A 49 -4.97 5.94 -1.78
CA GLY A 49 -4.75 5.30 -0.50
C GLY A 49 -5.36 3.92 -0.61
N SER A 50 -4.59 2.93 -1.06
CA SER A 50 -5.06 1.55 -1.00
C SER A 50 -5.41 1.21 0.44
N SER A 51 -6.66 0.90 0.72
CA SER A 51 -7.13 0.34 1.99
C SER A 51 -6.16 -0.71 2.52
N SER A 52 -5.62 -0.49 3.71
CA SER A 52 -4.74 -1.44 4.40
C SER A 52 -5.52 -2.21 5.48
N PHE A 53 -5.01 -3.38 5.84
CA PHE A 53 -5.59 -4.15 6.94
C PHE A 53 -5.43 -3.44 8.28
N ASP A 54 -4.36 -2.66 8.46
CA ASP A 54 -4.14 -1.87 9.68
C ASP A 54 -5.21 -0.78 9.84
N ASP A 55 -5.63 -0.14 8.74
CA ASP A 55 -6.70 0.86 8.79
C ASP A 55 -8.05 0.23 9.15
N PHE A 56 -8.31 -0.98 8.62
CA PHE A 56 -9.45 -1.78 9.04
C PHE A 56 -9.40 -2.10 10.55
N MET A 57 -8.27 -2.57 11.07
CA MET A 57 -8.12 -2.92 12.49
C MET A 57 -8.22 -1.71 13.42
N LYS A 58 -7.76 -0.52 12.98
CA LYS A 58 -7.92 0.74 13.74
C LYS A 58 -9.40 1.10 13.98
N LEU A 59 -10.32 0.66 13.12
CA LEU A 59 -11.77 0.88 13.30
C LEU A 59 -12.38 -0.03 14.37
N GLY A 60 -11.65 -1.03 14.86
CA GLY A 60 -12.12 -1.97 15.87
C GLY A 60 -13.26 -2.87 15.37
N PRO A 61 -13.04 -3.64 14.28
CA PRO A 61 -14.04 -4.53 13.74
C PRO A 61 -14.48 -5.58 14.77
N PRO A 62 -15.77 -5.97 14.82
CA PRO A 62 -16.25 -7.01 15.71
C PRO A 62 -15.81 -8.39 15.23
N TYR A 63 -15.48 -9.27 16.17
CA TYR A 63 -15.31 -10.70 15.90
C TYR A 63 -16.67 -11.40 15.75
N PHE A 64 -16.71 -12.44 14.92
CA PHE A 64 -17.88 -13.31 14.77
C PHE A 64 -17.51 -14.75 15.09
N PHE A 65 -18.16 -15.32 16.09
CA PHE A 65 -17.82 -16.65 16.62
C PHE A 65 -18.57 -17.80 15.93
N GLY A 66 -19.55 -17.50 15.07
CA GLY A 66 -20.45 -18.49 14.50
C GLY A 66 -21.70 -18.66 15.37
N THR A 67 -22.83 -18.17 14.86
CA THR A 67 -24.14 -18.27 15.51
C THR A 67 -25.14 -18.87 14.51
N LEU A 68 -26.24 -19.40 15.04
CA LEU A 68 -27.32 -19.97 14.24
C LEU A 68 -28.42 -18.94 13.92
N ASP A 69 -28.34 -17.73 14.49
CA ASP A 69 -29.31 -16.66 14.25
C ASP A 69 -28.91 -15.85 13.01
N PRO A 70 -29.71 -15.88 11.93
CA PRO A 70 -29.45 -15.09 10.73
C PRO A 70 -29.38 -13.58 11.03
N THR A 71 -30.11 -13.10 12.03
CA THR A 71 -30.16 -11.68 12.40
C THR A 71 -28.81 -11.20 12.93
N GLU A 72 -28.14 -12.03 13.75
CA GLU A 72 -26.82 -11.72 14.28
C GLU A 72 -25.76 -11.73 13.18
N VAL A 73 -25.88 -12.66 12.23
CA VAL A 73 -25.02 -12.73 11.04
C VAL A 73 -25.17 -11.45 10.20
N GLU A 74 -26.40 -11.07 9.87
CA GLU A 74 -26.68 -9.86 9.09
C GLU A 74 -26.17 -8.60 9.79
N ALA A 75 -26.43 -8.47 11.09
CA ALA A 75 -25.95 -7.33 11.88
C ALA A 75 -24.42 -7.25 11.90
N TRP A 76 -23.72 -8.39 11.97
CA TRP A 76 -22.27 -8.43 11.89
C TRP A 76 -21.77 -8.02 10.50
N ILE A 77 -22.36 -8.54 9.42
CA ILE A 77 -22.00 -8.19 8.04
C ILE A 77 -22.18 -6.69 7.80
N MET A 78 -23.35 -6.14 8.12
CA MET A 78 -23.62 -4.70 7.96
C MET A 78 -22.60 -3.83 8.69
N LYS A 79 -22.19 -4.25 9.89
CA LYS A 79 -21.21 -3.52 10.69
C LYS A 79 -19.81 -3.58 10.06
N ILE A 80 -19.41 -4.72 9.52
CA ILE A 80 -18.13 -4.90 8.82
C ILE A 80 -18.12 -4.12 7.50
N GLU A 81 -19.22 -4.15 6.72
CA GLU A 81 -19.36 -3.40 5.47
C GLU A 81 -19.20 -1.89 5.68
N LYS A 82 -19.78 -1.35 6.75
CA LYS A 82 -19.58 0.05 7.11
C LYS A 82 -18.10 0.40 7.32
N PHE A 83 -17.29 -0.51 7.85
CA PHE A 83 -15.85 -0.26 8.00
C PHE A 83 -15.11 -0.34 6.68
N PHE A 84 -15.54 -1.22 5.78
CA PHE A 84 -15.01 -1.27 4.42
C PHE A 84 -15.29 0.02 3.65
N ASP A 85 -16.47 0.60 3.80
CA ASP A 85 -16.80 1.88 3.16
C ASP A 85 -15.96 3.04 3.71
N VAL A 86 -15.65 3.03 5.01
CA VAL A 86 -14.82 4.09 5.64
C VAL A 86 -13.37 4.07 5.13
N ILE A 87 -12.83 2.90 4.82
CA ILE A 87 -11.45 2.77 4.34
C ILE A 87 -11.34 2.66 2.82
N ASP A 88 -12.44 2.75 2.07
CA ASP A 88 -12.50 2.45 0.64
C ASP A 88 -11.88 1.07 0.31
N CYS A 89 -12.39 0.02 0.97
CA CYS A 89 -11.92 -1.36 0.79
C CYS A 89 -12.32 -1.93 -0.58
N SER A 90 -11.36 -2.42 -1.35
CA SER A 90 -11.66 -3.11 -2.61
C SER A 90 -12.32 -4.47 -2.37
N GLU A 91 -13.22 -4.88 -3.27
CA GLU A 91 -13.94 -6.17 -3.21
C GLU A 91 -12.98 -7.36 -3.05
N GLU A 92 -11.82 -7.30 -3.70
CA GLU A 92 -10.76 -8.33 -3.64
C GLU A 92 -10.22 -8.55 -2.21
N LYS A 93 -10.22 -7.51 -1.38
CA LYS A 93 -9.68 -7.54 -0.02
C LYS A 93 -10.75 -7.81 1.04
N LYS A 94 -12.00 -7.37 0.81
CA LYS A 94 -13.11 -7.47 1.78
C LYS A 94 -13.26 -8.87 2.37
N ALA A 95 -13.29 -9.90 1.52
CA ALA A 95 -13.43 -11.29 1.97
C ALA A 95 -12.27 -11.73 2.88
N SER A 96 -11.04 -11.32 2.57
CA SER A 96 -9.86 -11.66 3.38
C SER A 96 -9.89 -10.99 4.74
N TYR A 97 -10.32 -9.73 4.80
CA TYR A 97 -10.39 -8.96 6.04
C TYR A 97 -11.53 -9.45 6.93
N ALA A 98 -12.72 -9.68 6.34
CA ALA A 98 -13.86 -10.26 7.06
C ALA A 98 -13.54 -11.66 7.59
N ALA A 99 -12.86 -12.49 6.79
CA ALA A 99 -12.43 -13.83 7.20
C ALA A 99 -11.52 -13.82 8.43
N PHE A 100 -10.64 -12.82 8.55
CA PHE A 100 -9.77 -12.67 9.72
C PHE A 100 -10.56 -12.40 11.01
N MET A 101 -11.74 -11.78 10.89
CA MET A 101 -12.62 -11.47 12.01
C MET A 101 -13.51 -12.65 12.43
N LEU A 102 -13.48 -13.76 11.68
CA LEU A 102 -14.17 -14.98 12.06
C LEU A 102 -13.37 -15.72 13.14
N HIS A 103 -14.09 -16.34 14.07
CA HIS A 103 -13.49 -17.15 15.13
C HIS A 103 -14.28 -18.45 15.32
N LYS A 104 -13.65 -19.43 15.97
CA LYS A 104 -14.23 -20.74 16.32
C LYS A 104 -15.00 -21.40 15.16
N GLU A 105 -16.31 -21.61 15.32
CA GLU A 105 -17.18 -22.31 14.37
C GLU A 105 -17.24 -21.59 13.03
N ALA A 106 -17.33 -20.25 13.02
CA ALA A 106 -17.38 -19.49 11.77
C ALA A 106 -16.08 -19.60 10.95
N ASP A 107 -14.93 -19.54 11.62
CA ASP A 107 -13.61 -19.68 11.00
C ASP A 107 -13.39 -21.12 10.49
N HIS A 108 -13.86 -22.12 11.24
CA HIS A 108 -13.88 -23.51 10.77
C HIS A 108 -14.72 -23.67 9.49
N CYS A 109 -15.95 -23.19 9.49
CA CYS A 109 -16.84 -23.23 8.32
C CYS A 109 -16.22 -22.52 7.10
N TRP A 110 -15.67 -21.32 7.29
CA TRP A 110 -15.01 -20.57 6.22
C TRP A 110 -13.86 -21.35 5.58
N ARG A 111 -13.00 -21.97 6.39
CA ARG A 111 -11.90 -22.80 5.89
C ARG A 111 -12.38 -24.03 5.12
N MET A 112 -13.44 -24.69 5.59
CA MET A 112 -13.99 -25.86 4.90
C MET A 112 -14.59 -25.46 3.55
N THR A 113 -15.40 -24.40 3.50
CA THR A 113 -16.01 -23.91 2.26
C THR A 113 -14.97 -23.45 1.24
N LYS A 114 -13.90 -22.76 1.68
CA LYS A 114 -12.81 -22.36 0.77
C LYS A 114 -12.14 -23.56 0.09
N ARG A 115 -11.83 -24.62 0.85
CA ARG A 115 -11.24 -25.85 0.30
C ARG A 115 -12.17 -26.49 -0.74
N LEU A 116 -13.46 -26.61 -0.41
CA LEU A 116 -14.46 -27.16 -1.32
C LEU A 116 -14.60 -26.35 -2.61
N LEU A 117 -14.45 -25.03 -2.54
CA LEU A 117 -14.49 -24.16 -3.71
C LEU A 117 -13.22 -24.26 -4.58
N GLU A 118 -12.06 -24.44 -3.94
CA GLU A 118 -10.77 -24.65 -4.62
C GLU A 118 -10.71 -26.03 -5.29
N ASP A 119 -11.20 -27.08 -4.63
CA ASP A 119 -11.26 -28.45 -5.15
C ASP A 119 -12.22 -28.59 -6.35
N GLN A 120 -13.16 -27.65 -6.50
CA GLN A 120 -14.11 -27.59 -7.62
C GLN A 120 -13.57 -26.79 -8.82
N ARG A 121 -12.36 -26.26 -8.78
CA ARG A 121 -11.77 -25.64 -9.99
C ARG A 121 -11.48 -26.74 -11.01
N PRO A 122 -12.13 -26.74 -12.19
CA PRO A 122 -11.80 -27.70 -13.24
C PRO A 122 -10.32 -27.53 -13.59
N ILE A 123 -9.60 -28.65 -13.63
CA ILE A 123 -8.28 -28.69 -14.25
C ILE A 123 -8.52 -28.44 -15.75
N VAL A 124 -8.30 -27.20 -16.19
CA VAL A 124 -8.28 -26.80 -17.61
C VAL A 124 -6.84 -26.69 -18.06
#